data_AF-A0A6C1B3K4-F1
#
_entry.id   AF-A0A6C1B3K4-F1
#
_cell.length_a   1.000
_cell.length_b   1.000
_cell.length_c   1.000
_cell.angle_alpha   90.00
_cell.angle_beta   90.00
_cell.angle_gamma   90.00
#
_symmetry.space_group_name_H-M   'P 1'
#
loop_
_entity.id
_entity.type
_entity.pdbx_description
1 polymer ?
#
loop_
_entity_poly.entity_id
_entity_poly.type
_entity_poly.pdbx_seq_one_letter_code
_entity_poly.pdbx_strand_id
1 'polypeptide(L)'
;MKVVRYLKGTSVVQSRPDARVRSGRLPWLGLALIAAAPLVSAAGFTVPDCGRLEQWARQPDTREMIAITPRVKVNALLRAELIEPLFGQPVEQWQHDDFTAARKQMSACIGAANKRRDTQVAGHLAHGSRLIGKAGGAVTRLARFRQAAGKEVDKILAHPATPEMPKVIDAAIATLKGEGSNKRLDVDPSLAYVAGNVRNLQRDMDYLTEADRQALIDKLEAHRADAAAAAGAIEDELAQARAELDAAPATAAGMHTLQQLSQAPVLSKVPRAQADAFRGAVQRKQNAIRVAMNRQRAEQTARAEAEARRPMDLGPRLAQLIDGDAVDAVGLAGLAPGMSRQAAVATLKHAWKYDFEGGLPMMNSFVATRQIFPQLKQERRNGGKVELGVMDGGKVGQIRLVEFYKAMLVNTNPQAWLSKRLGEPDEVRAAQGGRLLTWKDGDRRLQVLATNQIENVWRFAGYESEMAISVWTEDFEDYLADVAERCDATRSKPRNEVSMSDTAWFAVNCGLAGGSKEHPGI
;
A
#
# COMPACT_ATOMS: atom_id res chain seq x y z
N MET A 1 21.42 11.08 -32.49
CA MET A 1 21.49 9.70 -33.03
C MET A 1 20.33 8.91 -32.43
N LYS A 2 19.33 8.59 -33.24
CA LYS A 2 18.11 7.86 -32.86
C LYS A 2 18.42 6.36 -32.74
N VAL A 3 18.06 5.73 -31.63
CA VAL A 3 17.98 4.27 -31.53
C VAL A 3 16.53 3.88 -31.32
N VAL A 4 15.93 3.44 -32.41
CA VAL A 4 14.63 2.79 -32.49
C VAL A 4 14.82 1.33 -32.09
N ARG A 5 14.09 0.83 -31.08
CA ARG A 5 13.86 -0.60 -30.87
C ARG A 5 12.36 -0.89 -30.92
N TYR A 6 11.95 -1.40 -32.06
CA TYR A 6 10.80 -2.27 -32.21
C TYR A 6 11.18 -3.67 -31.70
N LEU A 7 10.25 -4.37 -31.04
CA LEU A 7 9.76 -5.70 -31.44
C LEU A 7 8.81 -6.30 -30.38
N LYS A 8 7.59 -6.61 -30.85
CA LYS A 8 6.72 -7.79 -30.62
C LYS A 8 6.52 -8.26 -29.16
N GLY A 9 5.31 -8.37 -28.63
CA GLY A 9 4.07 -8.78 -29.27
C GLY A 9 3.79 -10.25 -28.94
N THR A 10 3.18 -10.50 -27.78
CA THR A 10 2.51 -11.77 -27.43
C THR A 10 1.22 -11.44 -26.71
N SER A 11 0.15 -11.40 -27.49
CA SER A 11 -1.24 -11.42 -27.06
C SER A 11 -1.57 -12.81 -26.50
N VAL A 12 -1.89 -12.89 -25.22
CA VAL A 12 -2.56 -14.05 -24.62
C VAL A 12 -4.06 -13.80 -24.69
N VAL A 13 -4.70 -14.53 -25.59
CA VAL A 13 -6.14 -14.68 -25.77
C VAL A 13 -6.54 -16.03 -25.14
N GLN A 14 -7.82 -16.15 -24.74
CA GLN A 14 -8.53 -17.30 -24.14
C GLN A 14 -8.35 -17.45 -22.61
N SER A 15 -9.39 -17.65 -21.81
CA SER A 15 -10.76 -18.11 -22.09
C SER A 15 -11.73 -17.66 -20.98
N ARG A 16 -12.87 -17.05 -21.35
CA ARG A 16 -14.07 -16.98 -20.51
C ARG A 16 -14.80 -18.31 -20.61
N PRO A 17 -15.29 -18.91 -19.52
CA PRO A 17 -16.33 -19.92 -19.62
C PRO A 17 -17.70 -19.23 -19.68
N ASP A 18 -18.31 -19.26 -20.86
CA ASP A 18 -19.75 -19.18 -21.05
C ASP A 18 -20.39 -20.41 -20.39
N ALA A 19 -21.30 -20.19 -19.44
CA ALA A 19 -22.26 -21.21 -19.01
C ALA A 19 -23.67 -20.70 -19.31
N ARG A 20 -24.08 -20.83 -20.57
CA ARG A 20 -25.50 -20.85 -20.95
C ARG A 20 -26.05 -22.23 -20.62
N VAL A 21 -26.86 -22.33 -19.58
CA VAL A 21 -27.77 -23.47 -19.41
C VAL A 21 -29.13 -23.05 -19.96
N ARG A 22 -29.48 -23.56 -21.15
CA ARG A 22 -30.81 -23.51 -21.73
C ARG A 22 -31.49 -24.87 -21.54
N SER A 23 -32.75 -24.79 -21.13
CA SER A 23 -33.87 -25.71 -21.40
C SER A 23 -33.77 -27.16 -20.93
N GLY A 24 -34.42 -27.42 -19.79
CA GLY A 24 -35.22 -28.63 -19.57
C GLY A 24 -36.70 -28.24 -19.49
N ARG A 25 -37.47 -28.53 -20.54
CA ARG A 25 -38.94 -28.63 -20.49
C ARG A 25 -39.29 -30.00 -19.91
N LEU A 26 -40.25 -30.06 -18.99
CA LEU A 26 -41.30 -31.10 -18.92
C LEU A 26 -42.33 -30.68 -17.84
N PRO A 27 -43.59 -31.17 -17.94
CA PRO A 27 -44.78 -30.48 -17.49
C PRO A 27 -45.21 -30.99 -16.12
N TRP A 28 -45.56 -30.07 -15.22
CA TRP A 28 -46.31 -30.40 -14.01
C TRP A 28 -47.60 -29.59 -14.02
N LEU A 29 -48.65 -30.26 -14.49
CA LEU A 29 -50.02 -30.04 -14.09
C LEU A 29 -50.07 -30.11 -12.56
N GLY A 30 -50.21 -28.95 -11.92
CA GLY A 30 -50.50 -28.81 -10.51
C GLY A 30 -51.56 -27.73 -10.36
N LEU A 31 -52.83 -28.14 -10.42
CA LEU A 31 -53.96 -27.37 -9.90
C LEU A 31 -53.65 -26.99 -8.44
N ALA A 32 -53.16 -25.78 -8.21
CA ALA A 32 -53.24 -25.14 -6.92
C ALA A 32 -54.48 -24.24 -6.96
N LEU A 33 -55.52 -24.68 -6.24
CA LEU A 33 -56.67 -23.86 -5.92
C LEU A 33 -56.18 -22.46 -5.52
N ILE A 34 -56.56 -21.45 -6.29
CA ILE A 34 -56.70 -20.10 -5.76
C ILE A 34 -57.84 -20.22 -4.76
N ALA A 35 -57.49 -20.49 -3.50
CA ALA A 35 -58.33 -20.11 -2.39
C ALA A 35 -58.44 -18.60 -2.50
N ALA A 36 -59.54 -18.15 -3.12
CA ALA A 36 -60.08 -16.84 -2.87
C ALA A 36 -60.28 -16.76 -1.36
N ALA A 37 -59.27 -16.28 -0.66
CA ALA A 37 -59.46 -15.79 0.69
C ALA A 37 -60.60 -14.79 0.57
N PRO A 38 -61.70 -14.94 1.33
CA PRO A 38 -62.63 -13.84 1.43
C PRO A 38 -61.78 -12.65 1.89
N LEU A 39 -61.89 -11.54 1.17
CA LEU A 39 -61.57 -10.24 1.74
C LEU A 39 -62.38 -10.20 3.04
N VAL A 40 -61.73 -10.49 4.16
CA VAL A 40 -62.26 -10.20 5.47
C VAL A 40 -62.28 -8.68 5.50
N SER A 41 -63.40 -8.11 5.05
CA SER A 41 -63.76 -6.75 5.38
C SER A 41 -63.54 -6.64 6.87
N ALA A 42 -62.67 -5.73 7.31
CA ALA A 42 -62.53 -5.40 8.72
C ALA A 42 -63.94 -5.14 9.25
N ALA A 43 -64.44 -6.07 10.07
CA ALA A 43 -65.79 -6.03 10.61
C ALA A 43 -65.81 -4.91 11.66
N GLY A 44 -66.18 -3.70 11.24
CA GLY A 44 -66.19 -2.54 12.13
C GLY A 44 -67.33 -1.58 11.79
N PHE A 45 -67.46 -1.18 10.53
CA PHE A 45 -68.51 -0.24 10.13
C PHE A 45 -69.79 -0.93 9.65
N THR A 46 -70.92 -0.62 10.28
CA THR A 46 -72.25 -1.07 9.87
C THR A 46 -73.17 0.13 9.64
N VAL A 47 -73.95 0.10 8.56
CA VAL A 47 -74.96 1.13 8.28
C VAL A 47 -76.26 0.77 9.01
N PRO A 48 -76.68 1.54 10.03
CA PRO A 48 -77.90 1.26 10.79
C PRO A 48 -79.18 1.54 9.97
N ASP A 49 -80.28 0.91 10.38
CA ASP A 49 -81.61 1.22 9.86
C ASP A 49 -82.10 2.61 10.30
N CYS A 50 -83.16 3.10 9.64
CA CYS A 50 -83.70 4.42 9.92
C CYS A 50 -84.26 4.57 11.33
N GLY A 51 -84.82 3.52 11.94
CA GLY A 51 -85.37 3.61 13.31
C GLY A 51 -84.28 3.94 14.33
N ARG A 52 -83.13 3.27 14.23
CA ARG A 52 -81.97 3.53 15.09
C ARG A 52 -81.37 4.92 14.85
N LEU A 53 -81.27 5.35 13.59
CA LEU A 53 -80.79 6.68 13.23
C LEU A 53 -81.71 7.80 13.72
N GLU A 54 -83.02 7.59 13.63
CA GLU A 54 -84.02 8.53 14.14
C GLU A 54 -83.94 8.65 15.66
N GLN A 55 -83.75 7.54 16.38
CA GLN A 55 -83.58 7.56 17.83
C GLN A 55 -82.30 8.29 18.26
N TRP A 56 -81.19 8.08 17.57
CA TRP A 56 -79.94 8.81 17.81
C TRP A 56 -80.09 10.31 17.50
N ALA A 57 -80.72 10.67 16.38
CA ALA A 57 -80.87 12.05 15.94
C ALA A 57 -81.80 12.89 16.85
N ARG A 58 -82.68 12.23 17.62
CA ARG A 58 -83.56 12.88 18.63
C ARG A 58 -82.83 13.29 19.91
N GLN A 59 -81.58 12.85 20.12
CA GLN A 59 -80.82 13.25 21.29
C GLN A 59 -80.61 14.79 21.30
N PRO A 60 -80.64 15.44 22.47
CA PRO A 60 -80.46 16.89 22.55
C PRO A 60 -79.08 17.29 22.00
N ASP A 61 -79.04 18.21 21.03
CA ASP A 61 -77.79 18.83 20.58
C ASP A 61 -77.31 19.78 21.68
N THR A 62 -76.28 19.36 22.42
CA THR A 62 -75.70 20.17 23.50
C THR A 62 -74.82 21.31 22.96
N ARG A 63 -74.64 21.44 21.63
CA ARG A 63 -73.62 22.30 20.96
C ARG A 63 -72.18 22.07 21.45
N GLU A 64 -71.99 21.09 22.31
CA GLU A 64 -70.73 20.76 22.95
C GLU A 64 -69.80 20.10 21.94
N MET A 65 -68.53 20.49 21.95
CA MET A 65 -67.50 19.95 21.09
C MET A 65 -66.52 19.18 21.96
N ILE A 66 -66.43 17.87 21.74
CA ILE A 66 -65.46 16.99 22.40
C ILE A 66 -64.17 16.93 21.57
N ALA A 67 -63.03 16.86 22.26
CA ALA A 67 -61.73 16.70 21.61
C ALA A 67 -61.46 15.22 21.33
N ILE A 68 -61.23 14.86 20.06
CA ILE A 68 -60.63 13.56 19.68
C ILE A 68 -59.11 13.65 19.84
N THR A 69 -58.55 14.81 19.48
CA THR A 69 -57.14 15.18 19.72
C THR A 69 -57.08 16.64 20.17
N PRO A 70 -55.92 17.15 20.65
CA PRO A 70 -55.78 18.56 21.00
C PRO A 70 -56.25 19.55 19.92
N ARG A 71 -56.10 19.20 18.62
CA ARG A 71 -56.48 20.07 17.48
C ARG A 71 -57.77 19.65 16.77
N VAL A 72 -58.27 18.43 17.00
CA VAL A 72 -59.43 17.88 16.30
C VAL A 72 -60.58 17.73 17.27
N LYS A 73 -61.64 18.53 17.08
CA LYS A 73 -62.87 18.48 17.87
C LYS A 73 -64.05 18.06 17.02
N VAL A 74 -64.94 17.23 17.57
CA VAL A 74 -66.22 16.83 16.98
C VAL A 74 -67.36 17.14 17.94
N ASN A 75 -68.60 17.19 17.45
CA ASN A 75 -69.76 17.42 18.31
C ASN A 75 -69.96 16.22 19.27
N ALA A 76 -70.43 16.47 20.50
CA ALA A 76 -70.64 15.44 21.52
C ALA A 76 -71.61 14.32 21.11
N LEU A 77 -72.52 14.55 20.16
CA LEU A 77 -73.37 13.50 19.57
C LEU A 77 -72.56 12.44 18.78
N LEU A 78 -71.30 12.73 18.48
CA LEU A 78 -70.38 11.85 17.77
C LEU A 78 -69.38 11.14 18.69
N ARG A 79 -69.55 11.22 20.02
CA ARG A 79 -68.71 10.49 20.98
C ARG A 79 -68.83 8.98 20.78
N ALA A 80 -67.74 8.27 21.09
CA ALA A 80 -67.64 6.83 20.90
C ALA A 80 -68.83 6.08 21.53
N GLU A 81 -69.25 6.48 22.74
CA GLU A 81 -70.34 5.83 23.48
C GLU A 81 -71.71 5.90 22.78
N LEU A 82 -71.91 6.87 21.88
CA LEU A 82 -73.14 7.03 21.09
C LEU A 82 -73.01 6.48 19.68
N ILE A 83 -71.81 6.54 19.11
CA ILE A 83 -71.55 6.18 17.71
C ILE A 83 -71.18 4.71 17.55
N GLU A 84 -70.34 4.16 18.42
CA GLU A 84 -69.93 2.75 18.36
C GLU A 84 -71.12 1.79 18.40
N PRO A 85 -72.11 1.94 19.30
CA PRO A 85 -73.26 1.03 19.28
C PRO A 85 -74.08 1.13 17.99
N LEU A 86 -74.09 2.29 17.34
CA LEU A 86 -74.91 2.60 16.17
C LEU A 86 -74.25 2.16 14.87
N PHE A 87 -72.95 2.40 14.72
CA PHE A 87 -72.19 2.18 13.50
C PHE A 87 -71.10 1.10 13.63
N GLY A 88 -70.94 0.50 14.81
CA GLY A 88 -70.00 -0.59 15.10
C GLY A 88 -68.57 -0.15 15.42
N GLN A 89 -68.20 1.10 15.15
CA GLN A 89 -66.87 1.66 15.42
C GLN A 89 -66.96 3.19 15.65
N PRO A 90 -66.01 3.79 16.38
CA PRO A 90 -66.07 5.20 16.72
C PRO A 90 -65.68 6.09 15.53
N VAL A 91 -66.12 7.35 15.54
CA VAL A 91 -66.03 8.23 14.37
C VAL A 91 -64.60 8.50 13.90
N GLU A 92 -63.62 8.43 14.79
CA GLU A 92 -62.19 8.60 14.51
C GLU A 92 -61.57 7.44 13.72
N GLN A 93 -62.24 6.28 13.65
CA GLN A 93 -61.80 5.13 12.86
C GLN A 93 -62.43 5.10 11.46
N TRP A 94 -63.44 5.95 11.22
CA TRP A 94 -64.16 5.98 9.95
C TRP A 94 -63.28 6.43 8.79
N GLN A 95 -63.37 5.69 7.69
CA GLN A 95 -62.76 6.03 6.41
C GLN A 95 -63.68 6.96 5.60
N HIS A 96 -63.16 7.50 4.51
CA HIS A 96 -63.93 8.38 3.61
C HIS A 96 -65.23 7.72 3.13
N ASP A 97 -65.18 6.42 2.83
CA ASP A 97 -66.32 5.64 2.35
C ASP A 97 -67.37 5.44 3.45
N ASP A 98 -66.96 5.31 4.71
CA ASP A 98 -67.86 5.19 5.87
C ASP A 98 -68.68 6.47 6.07
N PHE A 99 -68.03 7.64 5.97
CA PHE A 99 -68.74 8.93 6.00
C PHE A 99 -69.72 9.06 4.84
N THR A 100 -69.35 8.60 3.65
CA THR A 100 -70.20 8.63 2.47
C THR A 100 -71.41 7.71 2.63
N ALA A 101 -71.19 6.50 3.14
CA ALA A 101 -72.24 5.53 3.43
C ALA A 101 -73.21 6.04 4.51
N ALA A 102 -72.70 6.58 5.62
CA ALA A 102 -73.52 7.17 6.68
C ALA A 102 -74.39 8.32 6.17
N ARG A 103 -73.83 9.24 5.36
CA ARG A 103 -74.58 10.36 4.78
C ARG A 103 -75.64 9.90 3.79
N LYS A 104 -75.34 8.90 2.97
CA LYS A 104 -76.29 8.30 2.04
C LYS A 104 -77.48 7.71 2.80
N GLN A 105 -77.23 6.97 3.88
CA GLN A 105 -78.27 6.38 4.70
C GLN A 105 -79.12 7.45 5.41
N MET A 106 -78.49 8.46 6.02
CA MET A 106 -79.21 9.59 6.60
C MET A 106 -80.13 10.26 5.57
N SER A 107 -79.65 10.48 4.35
CA SER A 107 -80.44 11.09 3.27
C SER A 107 -81.65 10.23 2.89
N ALA A 108 -81.48 8.91 2.83
CA ALA A 108 -82.57 7.97 2.59
C ALA A 108 -83.63 8.03 3.71
N CYS A 109 -83.20 8.06 4.98
CA CYS A 109 -84.09 8.16 6.13
C CYS A 109 -84.83 9.50 6.21
N ILE A 110 -84.18 10.61 5.85
CA ILE A 110 -84.83 11.92 5.69
C ILE A 110 -85.94 11.83 4.63
N GLY A 111 -85.66 11.20 3.49
CA GLY A 111 -86.65 10.97 2.44
C GLY A 111 -87.84 10.13 2.92
N ALA A 112 -87.60 9.09 3.72
CA ALA A 112 -88.65 8.27 4.31
C ALA A 112 -89.50 9.05 5.34
N ALA A 113 -88.87 9.84 6.22
CA ALA A 113 -89.58 10.68 7.19
C ALA A 113 -90.44 11.76 6.51
N ASN A 114 -89.93 12.41 5.46
CA ASN A 114 -90.68 13.37 4.67
C ASN A 114 -91.91 12.75 3.99
N LYS A 115 -91.81 11.52 3.47
CA LYS A 115 -92.96 10.78 2.91
C LYS A 115 -94.05 10.52 3.96
N ARG A 116 -93.66 10.29 5.23
CA ARG A 116 -94.57 10.16 6.37
C ARG A 116 -95.09 11.51 6.90
N ARG A 117 -94.65 12.64 6.31
CA ARG A 117 -94.92 14.01 6.76
C ARG A 117 -94.43 14.33 8.18
N ASP A 118 -93.42 13.59 8.66
CA ASP A 118 -92.79 13.83 9.96
C ASP A 118 -91.62 14.83 9.81
N THR A 119 -91.98 16.12 9.81
CA THR A 119 -91.02 17.22 9.60
C THR A 119 -90.03 17.36 10.75
N GLN A 120 -90.41 16.98 11.97
CA GLN A 120 -89.55 17.03 13.14
C GLN A 120 -88.42 16.00 13.03
N VAL A 121 -88.75 14.73 12.72
CA VAL A 121 -87.75 13.68 12.52
C VAL A 121 -86.84 13.98 11.33
N ALA A 122 -87.40 14.45 10.21
CA ALA A 122 -86.60 14.85 9.05
C ALA A 122 -85.59 15.98 9.41
N GLY A 123 -86.01 16.95 10.24
CA GLY A 123 -85.14 18.02 10.75
C GLY A 123 -84.00 17.51 11.62
N HIS A 124 -84.28 16.61 12.56
CA HIS A 124 -83.28 15.97 13.43
C HIS A 124 -82.25 15.18 12.61
N LEU A 125 -82.70 14.34 11.68
CA LEU A 125 -81.81 13.58 10.79
C LEU A 125 -80.96 14.50 9.90
N ALA A 126 -81.54 15.58 9.36
CA ALA A 126 -80.80 16.56 8.57
C ALA A 126 -79.74 17.31 9.38
N HIS A 127 -79.97 17.53 10.68
CA HIS A 127 -78.97 18.06 11.59
C HIS A 127 -77.85 17.05 11.85
N GLY A 128 -78.18 15.80 12.19
CA GLY A 128 -77.21 14.73 12.38
C GLY A 128 -76.33 14.47 11.15
N SER A 129 -76.93 14.48 9.94
CA SER A 129 -76.19 14.37 8.68
C SER A 129 -75.19 15.51 8.49
N ARG A 130 -75.53 16.75 8.89
CA ARG A 130 -74.61 17.90 8.86
C ARG A 130 -73.46 17.72 9.84
N LEU A 131 -73.70 17.18 11.04
CA LEU A 131 -72.64 16.88 12.01
C LEU A 131 -71.67 15.83 11.49
N ILE A 132 -72.17 14.73 10.93
CA ILE A 132 -71.36 13.69 10.28
C ILE A 132 -70.53 14.28 9.13
N GLY A 133 -71.12 15.16 8.32
CA GLY A 133 -70.42 15.84 7.24
C GLY A 133 -69.26 16.73 7.72
N LYS A 134 -69.44 17.48 8.82
CA LYS A 134 -68.37 18.28 9.43
C LYS A 134 -67.28 17.40 10.05
N ALA A 135 -67.67 16.33 10.73
CA ALA A 135 -66.74 15.36 11.30
C ALA A 135 -65.89 14.68 10.22
N GLY A 136 -66.48 14.35 9.06
CA GLY A 136 -65.73 13.76 7.93
C GLY A 136 -64.50 14.58 7.53
N GLY A 137 -64.63 15.92 7.44
CA GLY A 137 -63.48 16.79 7.15
C GLY A 137 -62.45 16.86 8.28
N ALA A 138 -62.88 16.73 9.54
CA ALA A 138 -62.01 16.71 10.71
C ALA A 138 -61.24 15.39 10.83
N VAL A 139 -61.93 14.26 10.69
CA VAL A 139 -61.37 12.90 10.76
C VAL A 139 -60.50 12.58 9.53
N THR A 140 -60.85 13.06 8.34
CA THR A 140 -59.96 12.91 7.16
C THR A 140 -58.63 13.65 7.37
N ARG A 141 -58.63 14.79 8.07
CA ARG A 141 -57.39 15.47 8.46
C ARG A 141 -56.60 14.66 9.48
N LEU A 142 -57.27 14.12 10.51
CA LEU A 142 -56.66 13.20 11.48
C LEU A 142 -55.95 12.03 10.79
N ALA A 143 -56.64 11.32 9.89
CA ALA A 143 -56.08 10.19 9.14
C ALA A 143 -54.82 10.58 8.33
N ARG A 144 -54.82 11.78 7.72
CA ARG A 144 -53.67 12.31 6.99
C ARG A 144 -52.46 12.53 7.91
N PHE A 145 -52.67 13.11 9.10
CA PHE A 145 -51.60 13.33 10.07
C PHE A 145 -51.08 12.02 10.66
N ARG A 146 -51.95 11.05 10.93
CA ARG A 146 -51.55 9.68 11.30
C ARG A 146 -50.62 9.06 10.26
N GLN A 147 -50.99 9.14 8.97
CA GLN A 147 -50.17 8.61 7.89
C GLN A 147 -48.84 9.40 7.74
N ALA A 148 -48.87 10.72 7.90
CA ALA A 148 -47.67 11.55 7.85
C ALA A 148 -46.69 11.18 8.97
N ALA A 149 -47.16 11.14 10.22
CA ALA A 149 -46.35 10.76 11.37
C ALA A 149 -45.76 9.35 11.23
N GLY A 150 -46.56 8.37 10.78
CA GLY A 150 -46.08 7.03 10.47
C GLY A 150 -44.94 7.03 9.44
N LYS A 151 -45.08 7.81 8.36
CA LYS A 151 -44.02 7.97 7.35
C LYS A 151 -42.77 8.65 7.91
N GLU A 152 -42.90 9.61 8.82
CA GLU A 152 -41.74 10.24 9.44
C GLU A 152 -40.97 9.26 10.34
N VAL A 153 -41.67 8.42 11.12
CA VAL A 153 -41.05 7.31 11.88
C VAL A 153 -40.38 6.32 10.93
N ASP A 154 -41.04 5.92 9.85
CA ASP A 154 -40.46 5.01 8.85
C ASP A 154 -39.17 5.56 8.25
N LYS A 155 -39.12 6.87 7.95
CA LYS A 155 -37.91 7.53 7.45
C LYS A 155 -36.79 7.58 8.48
N ILE A 156 -37.11 7.74 9.77
CA ILE A 156 -36.12 7.69 10.84
C ILE A 156 -35.52 6.28 10.91
N LEU A 157 -36.37 5.25 10.92
CA LEU A 157 -35.95 3.86 11.04
C LEU A 157 -35.26 3.29 9.79
N ALA A 158 -35.57 3.83 8.61
CA ALA A 158 -34.91 3.45 7.35
C ALA A 158 -33.52 4.07 7.18
N HIS A 159 -33.10 4.98 8.09
CA HIS A 159 -31.78 5.58 7.99
C HIS A 159 -30.68 4.56 8.33
N PRO A 160 -29.54 4.55 7.61
CA PRO A 160 -28.43 3.68 7.96
C PRO A 160 -27.99 3.89 9.40
N ALA A 161 -27.54 2.80 10.03
CA ALA A 161 -27.00 2.86 11.39
C ALA A 161 -25.80 3.82 11.45
N THR A 162 -25.86 4.75 12.39
CA THR A 162 -24.76 5.64 12.77
C THR A 162 -24.69 5.69 14.29
N PRO A 163 -23.55 6.09 14.89
CA PRO A 163 -23.42 6.21 16.34
C PRO A 163 -24.44 7.16 17.00
N GLU A 164 -25.01 8.08 16.23
CA GLU A 164 -25.98 9.07 16.73
C GLU A 164 -27.45 8.65 16.55
N MET A 165 -27.74 7.57 15.82
CA MET A 165 -29.13 7.11 15.62
C MET A 165 -29.89 6.82 16.92
N PRO A 166 -29.30 6.22 17.97
CA PRO A 166 -29.98 6.06 19.25
C PRO A 166 -30.49 7.39 19.83
N LYS A 167 -29.70 8.47 19.71
CA LYS A 167 -30.11 9.81 20.18
C LYS A 167 -31.28 10.37 19.38
N VAL A 168 -31.32 10.08 18.08
CA VAL A 168 -32.42 10.49 17.19
C VAL A 168 -33.71 9.73 17.52
N ILE A 169 -33.61 8.43 17.78
CA ILE A 169 -34.76 7.60 18.20
C ILE A 169 -35.28 8.07 19.56
N ASP A 170 -34.39 8.32 20.53
CA ASP A 170 -34.77 8.82 21.85
C ASP A 170 -35.47 10.18 21.77
N ALA A 171 -34.99 11.06 20.89
CA ALA A 171 -35.63 12.34 20.64
C ALA A 171 -37.01 12.20 19.99
N ALA A 172 -37.18 11.28 19.04
CA ALA A 172 -38.48 11.01 18.44
C ALA A 172 -39.49 10.47 19.47
N ILE A 173 -39.04 9.58 20.36
CA ILE A 173 -39.84 9.07 21.48
C ILE A 173 -40.24 10.21 22.42
N ALA A 174 -39.29 11.04 22.84
CA ALA A 174 -39.55 12.19 23.71
C ALA A 174 -40.55 13.17 23.07
N THR A 175 -40.39 13.46 21.77
CA THR A 175 -41.34 14.26 20.99
C THR A 175 -42.74 13.66 21.03
N LEU A 176 -42.89 12.34 20.81
CA LEU A 176 -44.21 11.68 20.87
C LEU A 176 -44.80 11.62 22.29
N LYS A 177 -43.98 11.68 23.34
CA LYS A 177 -44.45 11.81 24.74
C LYS A 177 -44.86 13.23 25.11
N GLY A 178 -44.67 14.22 24.23
CA GLY A 178 -44.91 15.63 24.53
C GLY A 178 -43.84 16.26 25.42
N GLU A 179 -42.71 15.57 25.64
CA GLU A 179 -41.56 16.09 26.36
C GLU A 179 -40.83 17.07 25.43
N GLY A 180 -41.07 18.37 25.66
CA GLY A 180 -40.77 19.46 24.71
C GLY A 180 -39.41 19.37 24.01
N SER A 181 -39.43 19.09 22.70
CA SER A 181 -38.25 19.01 21.83
C SER A 181 -37.83 20.35 21.22
N ASN A 182 -38.19 21.49 21.81
CA ASN A 182 -37.75 22.81 21.31
C ASN A 182 -36.24 23.02 21.42
N LYS A 183 -35.50 22.12 22.09
CA LYS A 183 -34.05 22.06 21.96
C LYS A 183 -33.72 21.46 20.59
N ARG A 184 -33.09 22.28 19.76
CA ARG A 184 -32.51 21.88 18.48
C ARG A 184 -31.74 20.57 18.69
N LEU A 185 -32.10 19.52 17.95
CA LEU A 185 -31.36 18.27 17.97
C LEU A 185 -29.91 18.59 17.56
N ASP A 186 -28.99 18.51 18.51
CA ASP A 186 -27.57 18.71 18.25
C ASP A 186 -26.99 17.39 17.75
N VAL A 187 -27.16 17.17 16.44
CA VAL A 187 -26.68 16.00 15.72
C VAL A 187 -25.76 16.44 14.60
N ASP A 188 -24.90 15.53 14.14
CA ASP A 188 -24.01 15.75 13.02
C ASP A 188 -24.80 16.28 11.81
N PRO A 189 -24.26 17.24 11.03
CA PRO A 189 -24.93 17.79 9.85
C PRO A 189 -25.42 16.75 8.84
N SER A 190 -24.80 15.57 8.77
CA SER A 190 -25.25 14.44 7.95
C SER A 190 -26.62 13.89 8.36
N LEU A 191 -27.01 14.06 9.63
CA LEU A 191 -28.31 13.67 10.17
C LEU A 191 -29.35 14.80 10.13
N ALA A 192 -29.04 15.95 9.54
CA ALA A 192 -29.96 17.09 9.48
C ALA A 192 -31.31 16.76 8.82
N TYR A 193 -31.32 15.84 7.85
CA TYR A 193 -32.54 15.34 7.22
C TYR A 193 -33.39 14.55 8.22
N VAL A 194 -32.77 13.64 8.98
CA VAL A 194 -33.47 12.80 9.97
C VAL A 194 -33.97 13.62 11.15
N ALA A 195 -33.18 14.59 11.63
CA ALA A 195 -33.62 15.59 12.61
C ALA A 195 -34.75 16.49 12.07
N GLY A 196 -34.87 16.65 10.74
CA GLY A 196 -36.03 17.24 10.08
C GLY A 196 -37.30 16.42 10.30
N ASN A 197 -37.20 15.09 10.21
CA ASN A 197 -38.36 14.19 10.41
C ASN A 197 -38.85 14.21 11.87
N VAL A 198 -37.94 14.29 12.85
CA VAL A 198 -38.32 14.50 14.27
C VAL A 198 -39.08 15.82 14.47
N ARG A 199 -38.65 16.90 13.79
CA ARG A 199 -39.38 18.18 13.82
C ARG A 199 -40.74 18.11 13.14
N ASN A 200 -40.88 17.33 12.06
CA ASN A 200 -42.18 17.09 11.43
C ASN A 200 -43.11 16.31 12.37
N LEU A 201 -42.60 15.29 13.07
CA LEU A 201 -43.35 14.57 14.10
C LEU A 201 -43.86 15.51 15.19
N GLN A 202 -43.01 16.44 15.66
CA GLN A 202 -43.41 17.43 16.66
C GLN A 202 -44.58 18.31 16.18
N ARG A 203 -44.56 18.75 14.91
CA ARG A 203 -45.64 19.55 14.33
C ARG A 203 -46.95 18.77 14.24
N ASP A 204 -46.86 17.47 13.98
CA ASP A 204 -48.01 16.61 13.72
C ASP A 204 -48.58 16.01 15.02
N MET A 205 -47.83 16.05 16.14
CA MET A 205 -48.19 15.47 17.45
C MET A 205 -49.56 15.90 17.98
N ASP A 206 -49.89 17.19 17.88
CA ASP A 206 -51.17 17.75 18.35
C ASP A 206 -52.40 17.20 17.57
N TYR A 207 -52.15 16.58 16.41
CA TYR A 207 -53.16 15.95 15.58
C TYR A 207 -53.28 14.45 15.80
N LEU A 208 -52.47 13.84 16.67
CA LEU A 208 -52.52 12.40 16.93
C LEU A 208 -53.36 12.08 18.18
N THR A 209 -54.02 10.92 18.18
CA THR A 209 -54.62 10.36 19.40
C THR A 209 -53.54 9.79 20.32
N GLU A 210 -53.85 9.54 21.59
CA GLU A 210 -52.92 8.88 22.51
C GLU A 210 -52.52 7.48 22.00
N ALA A 211 -53.49 6.70 21.52
CA ALA A 211 -53.24 5.38 20.96
C ALA A 211 -52.31 5.42 19.74
N ASP A 212 -52.47 6.42 18.87
CA ASP A 212 -51.57 6.63 17.72
C ASP A 212 -50.14 6.95 18.15
N ARG A 213 -49.98 7.80 19.17
CA ARG A 213 -48.65 8.14 19.70
C ARG A 213 -47.99 6.92 20.33
N GLN A 214 -48.71 6.16 21.14
CA GLN A 214 -48.18 4.95 21.77
C GLN A 214 -47.75 3.91 20.72
N ALA A 215 -48.54 3.68 19.68
CA ALA A 215 -48.16 2.75 18.61
C ALA A 215 -46.87 3.16 17.88
N LEU A 216 -46.65 4.47 17.68
CA LEU A 216 -45.40 4.98 17.10
C LEU A 216 -44.22 4.89 18.08
N ILE A 217 -44.45 5.11 19.38
CA ILE A 217 -43.45 4.93 20.44
C ILE A 217 -43.03 3.46 20.50
N ASP A 218 -43.97 2.51 20.56
CA ASP A 218 -43.69 1.07 20.61
C ASP A 218 -42.86 0.64 19.40
N LYS A 219 -43.18 1.18 18.21
CA LYS A 219 -42.41 0.95 17.00
C LYS A 219 -40.96 1.46 17.11
N LEU A 220 -40.77 2.67 17.63
CA LEU A 220 -39.43 3.25 17.85
C LEU A 220 -38.65 2.48 18.92
N GLU A 221 -39.30 2.10 20.02
CA GLU A 221 -38.70 1.33 21.12
C GLU A 221 -38.26 -0.06 20.66
N ALA A 222 -39.05 -0.74 19.82
CA ALA A 222 -38.69 -2.03 19.23
C ALA A 222 -37.38 -1.97 18.43
N HIS A 223 -37.06 -0.83 17.80
CA HIS A 223 -35.83 -0.63 17.03
C HIS A 223 -34.69 0.03 17.82
N ARG A 224 -34.95 0.50 19.04
CA ARG A 224 -33.97 1.23 19.85
C ARG A 224 -32.77 0.37 20.22
N ALA A 225 -33.02 -0.88 20.63
CA ALA A 225 -31.97 -1.81 21.01
C ALA A 225 -31.06 -2.16 19.82
N ASP A 226 -31.64 -2.40 18.64
CA ASP A 226 -30.90 -2.68 17.42
C ASP A 226 -30.04 -1.49 16.99
N ALA A 227 -30.57 -0.27 17.07
CA ALA A 227 -29.83 0.94 16.76
C ALA A 227 -28.66 1.16 17.74
N ALA A 228 -28.86 0.89 19.03
CA ALA A 228 -27.81 0.99 20.05
C ALA A 228 -26.72 -0.07 19.85
N ALA A 229 -27.09 -1.31 19.53
CA ALA A 229 -26.14 -2.38 19.22
C ALA A 229 -25.31 -2.06 17.97
N ALA A 230 -25.95 -1.55 16.92
CA ALA A 230 -25.26 -1.15 15.69
C ALA A 230 -24.33 0.05 15.92
N ALA A 231 -24.74 1.03 16.74
CA ALA A 231 -23.89 2.14 17.15
C ALA A 231 -22.64 1.66 17.90
N GLY A 232 -22.80 0.76 18.87
CA GLY A 232 -21.67 0.17 19.61
C GLY A 232 -20.69 -0.57 18.70
N ALA A 233 -21.19 -1.38 17.76
CA ALA A 233 -20.33 -2.07 16.79
C ALA A 233 -19.51 -1.09 15.91
N ILE A 234 -20.09 0.05 15.52
CA ILE A 234 -19.38 1.09 14.75
C ILE A 234 -18.29 1.74 15.60
N GLU A 235 -18.57 2.01 16.87
CA GLU A 235 -17.59 2.57 17.81
C GLU A 235 -16.43 1.59 18.06
N ASP A 236 -16.73 0.31 18.21
CA ASP A 236 -15.73 -0.76 18.36
C ASP A 236 -14.85 -0.90 17.09
N GLU A 237 -15.46 -0.92 15.89
CA GLU A 237 -14.73 -0.91 14.61
C GLU A 237 -13.78 0.29 14.52
N LEU A 238 -14.22 1.49 14.95
CA LEU A 238 -13.39 2.69 14.94
C LEU A 238 -12.26 2.62 15.98
N ALA A 239 -12.54 2.07 17.17
CA ALA A 239 -11.53 1.86 18.21
C ALA A 239 -10.45 0.88 17.74
N GLN A 240 -10.84 -0.21 17.08
CA GLN A 240 -9.90 -1.15 16.46
C GLN A 240 -9.04 -0.47 15.39
N ALA A 241 -9.64 0.32 14.49
CA ALA A 241 -8.90 1.06 13.48
C ALA A 241 -7.88 2.04 14.08
N ARG A 242 -8.18 2.64 15.25
CA ARG A 242 -7.24 3.49 15.99
C ARG A 242 -6.09 2.67 16.60
N ALA A 243 -6.38 1.51 17.18
CA ALA A 243 -5.33 0.62 17.68
C ALA A 243 -4.39 0.14 16.57
N GLU A 244 -4.93 -0.20 15.39
CA GLU A 244 -4.13 -0.59 14.20
C GLU A 244 -3.26 0.56 13.67
N LEU A 245 -3.78 1.79 13.68
CA LEU A 245 -3.02 3.00 13.34
C LEU A 245 -1.81 3.19 14.28
N ASP A 246 -2.01 3.02 15.58
CA ASP A 246 -0.96 3.19 16.58
C ASP A 246 0.10 2.09 16.48
N ALA A 247 -0.33 0.85 16.25
CA ALA A 247 0.51 -0.34 16.09
C ALA A 247 1.28 -0.39 14.76
N ALA A 248 0.95 0.45 13.78
CA ALA A 248 1.59 0.43 12.46
C ALA A 248 3.13 0.63 12.56
N PRO A 249 3.95 -0.35 12.12
CA PRO A 249 5.39 -0.31 12.27
C PRO A 249 6.04 0.72 11.33
N ALA A 250 7.22 1.23 11.67
CA ALA A 250 7.96 2.19 10.85
C ALA A 250 8.64 1.55 9.62
N THR A 251 7.86 0.88 8.78
CA THR A 251 8.33 0.09 7.63
C THR A 251 7.40 0.27 6.42
N ALA A 252 7.78 -0.34 5.28
CA ALA A 252 6.91 -0.40 4.10
C ALA A 252 5.58 -1.13 4.37
N ALA A 253 5.60 -2.17 5.21
CA ALA A 253 4.39 -2.87 5.63
C ALA A 253 3.45 -1.96 6.45
N GLY A 254 4.02 -1.13 7.33
CA GLY A 254 3.26 -0.11 8.05
C GLY A 254 2.65 0.93 7.13
N MET A 255 3.38 1.40 6.10
CA MET A 255 2.82 2.32 5.10
C MET A 255 1.61 1.73 4.36
N HIS A 256 1.67 0.45 3.98
CA HIS A 256 0.55 -0.24 3.35
C HIS A 256 -0.67 -0.32 4.29
N THR A 257 -0.43 -0.70 5.56
CA THR A 257 -1.46 -0.74 6.60
C THR A 257 -2.14 0.62 6.76
N LEU A 258 -1.36 1.71 6.85
CA LEU A 258 -1.88 3.07 6.95
C LEU A 258 -2.69 3.49 5.72
N GLN A 259 -2.30 3.05 4.51
CA GLN A 259 -3.06 3.32 3.30
C GLN A 259 -4.44 2.63 3.34
N GLN A 260 -4.50 1.39 3.81
CA GLN A 260 -5.77 0.67 4.00
C GLN A 260 -6.66 1.35 5.04
N LEU A 261 -6.09 1.73 6.19
CA LEU A 261 -6.82 2.44 7.26
C LEU A 261 -7.40 3.77 6.80
N SER A 262 -6.72 4.50 5.91
CA SER A 262 -7.24 5.76 5.35
C SER A 262 -8.56 5.60 4.57
N GLN A 263 -8.86 4.38 4.14
CA GLN A 263 -10.05 4.00 3.36
C GLN A 263 -10.96 3.03 4.14
N ALA A 264 -10.78 2.92 5.46
CA ALA A 264 -11.56 1.98 6.27
C ALA A 264 -13.08 2.25 6.13
N PRO A 265 -13.91 1.22 5.87
CA PRO A 265 -15.35 1.39 5.68
C PRO A 265 -16.07 2.04 6.86
N VAL A 266 -15.57 1.85 8.09
CA VAL A 266 -16.11 2.50 9.29
C VAL A 266 -16.14 4.03 9.18
N LEU A 267 -15.23 4.62 8.40
CA LEU A 267 -15.12 6.08 8.21
C LEU A 267 -16.31 6.70 7.47
N SER A 268 -17.11 5.90 6.75
CA SER A 268 -18.36 6.38 6.13
C SER A 268 -19.57 6.29 7.07
N LYS A 269 -19.43 5.61 8.22
CA LYS A 269 -20.51 5.41 9.21
C LYS A 269 -20.43 6.37 10.38
N VAL A 270 -19.29 7.05 10.56
CA VAL A 270 -19.01 7.96 11.69
C VAL A 270 -19.18 9.43 11.29
N PRO A 271 -19.36 10.34 12.27
CA PRO A 271 -19.39 11.79 12.02
C PRO A 271 -18.19 12.28 11.21
N ARG A 272 -18.41 13.25 10.31
CA ARG A 272 -17.39 13.73 9.37
C ARG A 272 -16.14 14.24 10.09
N ALA A 273 -16.34 14.97 11.20
CA ALA A 273 -15.24 15.48 12.01
C ALA A 273 -14.35 14.37 12.58
N GLN A 274 -14.94 13.23 12.98
CA GLN A 274 -14.19 12.08 13.47
C GLN A 274 -13.42 11.38 12.36
N ALA A 275 -14.05 11.20 11.19
CA ALA A 275 -13.38 10.63 10.02
C ALA A 275 -12.19 11.48 9.57
N ASP A 276 -12.34 12.81 9.55
CA ASP A 276 -11.28 13.73 9.16
C ASP A 276 -10.14 13.77 10.20
N ALA A 277 -10.47 13.73 11.50
CA ALA A 277 -9.48 13.60 12.56
C ALA A 277 -8.66 12.31 12.45
N PHE A 278 -9.32 11.18 12.14
CA PHE A 278 -8.66 9.89 11.92
C PHE A 278 -7.73 9.94 10.69
N ARG A 279 -8.21 10.44 9.54
CA ARG A 279 -7.38 10.62 8.34
C ARG A 279 -6.18 11.53 8.60
N GLY A 280 -6.36 12.59 9.38
CA GLY A 280 -5.27 13.46 9.81
C GLY A 280 -4.21 12.74 10.65
N ALA A 281 -4.62 11.83 11.54
CA ALA A 281 -3.71 11.00 12.32
C ALA A 281 -2.94 9.99 11.44
N VAL A 282 -3.62 9.35 10.49
CA VAL A 282 -3.00 8.48 9.48
C VAL A 282 -1.91 9.23 8.71
N GLN A 283 -2.22 10.43 8.19
CA GLN A 283 -1.26 11.23 7.43
C GLN A 283 -0.01 11.60 8.24
N ARG A 284 -0.19 11.96 9.52
CA ARG A 284 0.93 12.26 10.43
C ARG A 284 1.83 11.03 10.62
N LYS A 285 1.24 9.85 10.83
CA LYS A 285 2.00 8.60 10.98
C LYS A 285 2.74 8.23 9.69
N GLN A 286 2.11 8.36 8.51
CA GLN A 286 2.75 8.11 7.23
C GLN A 286 4.00 8.99 7.02
N ASN A 287 3.92 10.27 7.36
CA ASN A 287 5.06 11.18 7.29
C ASN A 287 6.19 10.75 8.25
N ALA A 288 5.85 10.35 9.48
CA ALA A 288 6.83 9.87 10.45
C ALA A 288 7.56 8.61 9.96
N ILE A 289 6.83 7.64 9.37
CA ILE A 289 7.43 6.44 8.79
C ILE A 289 8.39 6.80 7.65
N ARG A 290 7.99 7.70 6.75
CA ARG A 290 8.84 8.13 5.63
C ARG A 290 10.16 8.75 6.12
N VAL A 291 10.10 9.59 7.15
CA VAL A 291 11.29 10.19 7.77
C VAL A 291 12.18 9.11 8.38
N ALA A 292 11.61 8.16 9.13
CA ALA A 292 12.37 7.06 9.74
C ALA A 292 13.06 6.18 8.68
N MET A 293 12.36 5.81 7.60
CA MET A 293 12.93 5.03 6.51
C MET A 293 14.08 5.75 5.79
N ASN A 294 13.93 7.06 5.53
CA ASN A 294 14.98 7.85 4.91
C ASN A 294 16.22 7.95 5.81
N ARG A 295 16.02 8.13 7.12
CA ARG A 295 17.12 8.12 8.10
C ARG A 295 17.86 6.79 8.12
N GLN A 296 17.15 5.67 8.16
CA GLN A 296 17.77 4.35 8.16
C GLN A 296 18.58 4.10 6.88
N ARG A 297 18.06 4.51 5.72
CA ARG A 297 18.80 4.44 4.45
C ARG A 297 20.06 5.31 4.48
N ALA A 298 19.96 6.55 4.97
CA ALA A 298 21.11 7.43 5.09
C ALA A 298 22.18 6.84 6.03
N GLU A 299 21.79 6.26 7.16
CA GLU A 299 22.69 5.59 8.10
C GLU A 299 23.34 4.35 7.46
N GLN A 300 22.58 3.54 6.70
CA GLN A 300 23.13 2.39 5.97
C GLN A 300 24.13 2.81 4.89
N THR A 301 23.80 3.84 4.10
CA THR A 301 24.72 4.39 3.09
C THR A 301 25.97 4.96 3.75
N ALA A 302 25.84 5.73 4.82
CA ALA A 302 26.97 6.28 5.56
C ALA A 302 27.87 5.18 6.15
N ARG A 303 27.29 4.09 6.67
CA ARG A 303 28.06 2.93 7.13
C ARG A 303 28.78 2.23 5.98
N ALA A 304 28.12 2.04 4.85
CA ALA A 304 28.73 1.43 3.67
C ALA A 304 29.87 2.29 3.11
N GLU A 305 29.70 3.61 3.09
CA GLU A 305 30.75 4.57 2.70
C GLU A 305 31.92 4.58 3.68
N ALA A 306 31.64 4.54 5.00
CA ALA A 306 32.68 4.45 6.02
C ALA A 306 33.49 3.15 5.89
N GLU A 307 32.83 2.01 5.68
CA GLU A 307 33.50 0.74 5.44
C GLU A 307 34.28 0.74 4.13
N ALA A 308 33.74 1.37 3.07
CA ALA A 308 34.41 1.53 1.79
C ALA A 308 35.64 2.46 1.84
N ARG A 309 35.79 3.30 2.88
CA ARG A 309 36.98 4.15 3.10
C ARG A 309 37.98 3.56 4.09
N ARG A 310 37.63 2.46 4.76
CA ARG A 310 38.52 1.82 5.74
C ARG A 310 39.82 1.38 5.06
N PRO A 311 41.01 1.74 5.59
CA PRO A 311 42.28 1.27 5.04
C PRO A 311 42.36 -0.26 4.99
N MET A 312 42.99 -0.80 3.96
CA MET A 312 43.14 -2.23 3.73
C MET A 312 44.48 -2.74 4.27
N ASP A 313 44.41 -3.85 5.01
CA ASP A 313 45.58 -4.61 5.41
C ASP A 313 45.96 -5.60 4.31
N LEU A 314 47.19 -5.47 3.79
CA LEU A 314 47.72 -6.34 2.75
C LEU A 314 48.28 -7.67 3.27
N GLY A 315 48.49 -7.83 4.58
CA GLY A 315 49.08 -9.05 5.16
C GLY A 315 48.42 -10.35 4.66
N PRO A 316 47.08 -10.49 4.75
CA PRO A 316 46.38 -11.67 4.22
C PRO A 316 46.55 -11.87 2.72
N ARG A 317 46.62 -10.79 1.93
CA ARG A 317 46.79 -10.88 0.48
C ARG A 317 48.22 -11.30 0.12
N LEU A 318 49.22 -10.75 0.80
CA LEU A 318 50.62 -11.15 0.66
C LEU A 318 50.80 -12.61 1.03
N ALA A 319 50.15 -13.09 2.09
CA ALA A 319 50.17 -14.50 2.48
C ALA A 319 49.57 -15.46 1.44
N GLN A 320 48.60 -14.98 0.64
CA GLN A 320 48.04 -15.76 -0.46
C GLN A 320 48.90 -15.71 -1.73
N LEU A 321 49.67 -14.63 -1.91
CA LEU A 321 50.44 -14.38 -3.11
C LEU A 321 51.85 -14.93 -3.02
N ILE A 322 52.54 -14.74 -1.90
CA ILE A 322 53.95 -15.07 -1.78
C ILE A 322 54.10 -16.50 -1.29
N ASP A 323 54.70 -17.33 -2.15
CA ASP A 323 55.15 -18.67 -1.80
C ASP A 323 56.62 -18.65 -1.37
N GLY A 324 57.01 -19.64 -0.56
CA GLY A 324 58.36 -19.75 -0.03
C GLY A 324 58.57 -19.01 1.29
N ASP A 325 59.53 -19.51 2.07
CA ASP A 325 59.90 -18.95 3.38
C ASP A 325 61.27 -18.26 3.37
N ALA A 326 61.90 -18.19 2.20
CA ALA A 326 63.17 -17.53 1.95
C ALA A 326 63.15 -16.87 0.57
N VAL A 327 64.06 -15.91 0.35
CA VAL A 327 64.08 -15.10 -0.88
C VAL A 327 64.50 -15.95 -2.08
N ASP A 328 65.49 -16.83 -1.95
CA ASP A 328 65.94 -17.75 -3.00
C ASP A 328 64.84 -18.67 -3.57
N ALA A 329 63.89 -19.07 -2.72
CA ALA A 329 62.75 -19.92 -3.01
C ALA A 329 61.45 -19.17 -3.32
N VAL A 330 61.47 -17.83 -3.35
CA VAL A 330 60.24 -17.04 -3.42
C VAL A 330 59.53 -17.19 -4.78
N GLY A 331 58.21 -17.35 -4.72
CA GLY A 331 57.32 -17.42 -5.87
C GLY A 331 56.04 -16.61 -5.67
N LEU A 332 55.20 -16.56 -6.71
CA LEU A 332 53.90 -15.91 -6.70
C LEU A 332 52.79 -16.92 -6.97
N ALA A 333 52.15 -17.44 -5.92
CA ALA A 333 51.04 -18.40 -5.88
C ALA A 333 51.06 -19.43 -7.03
N GLY A 334 52.14 -20.22 -7.08
CA GLY A 334 52.42 -21.28 -8.03
C GLY A 334 53.23 -20.84 -9.26
N LEU A 335 53.60 -19.56 -9.35
CA LEU A 335 54.51 -19.03 -10.38
C LEU A 335 55.90 -18.83 -9.79
N ALA A 336 56.94 -19.26 -10.49
CA ALA A 336 58.32 -19.03 -10.07
C ALA A 336 59.20 -18.76 -11.30
N PRO A 337 60.16 -17.82 -11.24
CA PRO A 337 61.11 -17.69 -12.32
C PRO A 337 61.97 -18.95 -12.45
N GLY A 338 62.32 -19.30 -13.69
CA GLY A 338 62.91 -20.57 -14.10
C GLY A 338 61.90 -21.56 -14.71
N MET A 339 60.59 -21.37 -14.49
CA MET A 339 59.56 -22.23 -15.07
C MET A 339 59.36 -22.00 -16.57
N SER A 340 58.80 -22.99 -17.27
CA SER A 340 58.45 -22.82 -18.69
C SER A 340 57.28 -21.84 -18.85
N ARG A 341 57.28 -21.06 -19.93
CA ARG A 341 56.17 -20.16 -20.29
C ARG A 341 54.83 -20.91 -20.35
N GLN A 342 54.81 -22.12 -20.89
CA GLN A 342 53.59 -22.93 -20.98
C GLN A 342 53.03 -23.27 -19.59
N ALA A 343 53.88 -23.64 -18.63
CA ALA A 343 53.47 -23.90 -17.27
C ALA A 343 52.93 -22.62 -16.59
N ALA A 344 53.62 -21.49 -16.74
CA ALA A 344 53.16 -20.21 -16.19
C ALA A 344 51.79 -19.78 -16.74
N VAL A 345 51.59 -19.91 -18.06
CA VAL A 345 50.30 -19.64 -18.71
C VAL A 345 49.20 -20.56 -18.18
N ALA A 346 49.49 -21.85 -18.01
CA ALA A 346 48.54 -22.80 -17.46
C ALA A 346 48.13 -22.43 -16.02
N THR A 347 49.10 -22.05 -15.17
CA THR A 347 48.83 -21.58 -13.81
C THR A 347 47.94 -20.33 -13.82
N LEU A 348 48.27 -19.31 -14.63
CA LEU A 348 47.48 -18.09 -14.73
C LEU A 348 46.05 -18.35 -15.21
N LYS A 349 45.87 -19.18 -16.24
CA LYS A 349 44.54 -19.50 -16.78
C LYS A 349 43.70 -20.35 -15.84
N HIS A 350 44.29 -21.39 -15.26
CA HIS A 350 43.53 -22.39 -14.53
C HIS A 350 43.41 -22.10 -13.04
N ALA A 351 44.50 -21.70 -12.39
CA ALA A 351 44.51 -21.41 -10.96
C ALA A 351 44.02 -19.98 -10.70
N TRP A 352 44.55 -18.99 -11.41
CA TRP A 352 44.23 -17.59 -11.13
C TRP A 352 43.00 -17.09 -11.88
N LYS A 353 42.57 -17.78 -12.94
CA LYS A 353 41.48 -17.35 -13.85
C LYS A 353 41.80 -16.05 -14.59
N TYR A 354 43.04 -15.93 -15.08
CA TYR A 354 43.51 -14.79 -15.88
C TYR A 354 43.57 -15.21 -17.35
N ASP A 355 43.41 -14.25 -18.26
CA ASP A 355 43.61 -14.47 -19.69
C ASP A 355 44.46 -13.36 -20.28
N PHE A 356 44.91 -13.56 -21.53
CA PHE A 356 45.74 -12.58 -22.23
C PHE A 356 45.04 -11.23 -22.30
N GLU A 357 45.76 -10.18 -21.89
CA GLU A 357 45.33 -8.81 -22.14
C GLU A 357 45.11 -8.64 -23.65
N GLY A 358 43.97 -8.10 -24.07
CA GLY A 358 43.63 -7.95 -25.50
C GLY A 358 43.37 -9.25 -26.28
N GLY A 359 43.39 -10.43 -25.65
CA GLY A 359 42.96 -11.70 -26.24
C GLY A 359 43.94 -12.36 -27.22
N LEU A 360 45.16 -11.83 -27.37
CA LEU A 360 46.17 -12.40 -28.27
C LEU A 360 47.21 -13.23 -27.49
N PRO A 361 47.43 -14.51 -27.86
CA PRO A 361 48.31 -15.42 -27.12
C PRO A 361 49.82 -15.12 -27.24
N MET A 362 50.18 -14.14 -28.06
CA MET A 362 51.57 -13.64 -28.19
C MET A 362 51.93 -12.63 -27.09
N MET A 363 50.95 -12.11 -26.34
CA MET A 363 51.25 -11.21 -25.22
C MET A 363 51.74 -11.99 -24.00
N ASN A 364 52.66 -11.40 -23.25
CA ASN A 364 53.07 -11.92 -21.94
C ASN A 364 52.38 -11.17 -20.80
N SER A 365 51.28 -10.46 -21.10
CA SER A 365 50.44 -9.74 -20.14
C SER A 365 49.12 -10.46 -19.95
N PHE A 366 48.69 -10.60 -18.70
CA PHE A 366 47.50 -11.31 -18.29
C PHE A 366 46.67 -10.48 -17.33
N VAL A 367 45.34 -10.51 -17.49
CA VAL A 367 44.40 -9.80 -16.63
C VAL A 367 43.30 -10.74 -16.14
N ALA A 368 42.74 -10.42 -14.97
CA ALA A 368 41.62 -11.15 -14.40
C ALA A 368 40.45 -11.30 -15.38
N THR A 369 39.85 -12.49 -15.46
CA THR A 369 38.65 -12.70 -16.27
C THR A 369 37.38 -12.19 -15.57
N ARG A 370 36.34 -11.91 -16.36
CA ARG A 370 35.02 -11.47 -15.82
C ARG A 370 34.42 -12.42 -14.79
N GLN A 371 34.81 -13.69 -14.81
CA GLN A 371 34.30 -14.71 -13.89
C GLN A 371 34.64 -14.38 -12.42
N ILE A 372 35.81 -13.79 -12.17
CA ILE A 372 36.27 -13.49 -10.81
C ILE A 372 35.97 -12.04 -10.37
N PHE A 373 35.41 -11.20 -11.25
CA PHE A 373 35.11 -9.79 -10.94
C PHE A 373 34.18 -9.58 -9.73
N PRO A 374 33.14 -10.40 -9.47
CA PRO A 374 32.31 -10.24 -8.29
C PRO A 374 33.09 -10.40 -6.98
N GLN A 375 34.00 -11.38 -6.94
CA GLN A 375 34.90 -11.61 -5.81
C GLN A 375 35.88 -10.44 -5.64
N LEU A 376 36.54 -10.03 -6.72
CA LEU A 376 37.50 -8.91 -6.69
C LEU A 376 36.84 -7.60 -6.22
N LYS A 377 35.58 -7.37 -6.60
CA LYS A 377 34.79 -6.22 -6.13
C LYS A 377 34.54 -6.27 -4.62
N GLN A 378 34.24 -7.44 -4.06
CA GLN A 378 34.07 -7.63 -2.61
C GLN A 378 35.39 -7.39 -1.86
N GLU A 379 36.50 -7.83 -2.46
CA GLU A 379 37.86 -7.61 -1.98
C GLU A 379 38.39 -6.18 -2.27
N ARG A 380 37.55 -5.30 -2.83
CA ARG A 380 37.87 -3.90 -3.16
C ARG A 380 39.11 -3.74 -4.05
N ARG A 381 39.36 -4.68 -4.97
CA ARG A 381 40.50 -4.67 -5.91
C ARG A 381 40.10 -4.93 -7.35
N ASN A 382 40.99 -4.63 -8.30
CA ASN A 382 40.75 -4.88 -9.72
C ASN A 382 41.22 -6.27 -10.20
N GLY A 383 41.94 -7.02 -9.35
CA GLY A 383 42.63 -8.26 -9.73
C GLY A 383 43.98 -8.02 -10.40
N GLY A 384 44.24 -6.83 -10.89
CA GLY A 384 45.56 -6.47 -11.40
C GLY A 384 45.95 -7.13 -12.72
N LYS A 385 47.22 -6.95 -13.05
CA LYS A 385 47.86 -7.40 -14.27
C LYS A 385 49.13 -8.17 -13.92
N VAL A 386 49.33 -9.32 -14.57
CA VAL A 386 50.55 -10.11 -14.47
C VAL A 386 51.32 -10.01 -15.78
N GLU A 387 52.59 -9.63 -15.72
CA GLU A 387 53.53 -9.61 -16.83
C GLU A 387 54.61 -10.68 -16.64
N LEU A 388 54.88 -11.47 -17.67
CA LEU A 388 55.94 -12.47 -17.69
C LEU A 388 57.11 -11.98 -18.54
N GLY A 389 58.28 -11.80 -17.93
CA GLY A 389 59.54 -11.64 -18.64
C GLY A 389 60.03 -13.01 -19.09
N VAL A 390 60.10 -13.26 -20.40
CA VAL A 390 60.44 -14.56 -20.98
C VAL A 390 61.78 -14.44 -21.70
N MET A 391 62.74 -15.29 -21.31
CA MET A 391 64.06 -15.37 -21.94
C MET A 391 64.02 -16.23 -23.21
N ASP A 392 65.11 -16.17 -23.97
CA ASP A 392 65.35 -17.12 -25.06
C ASP A 392 65.24 -18.57 -24.56
N GLY A 393 64.61 -19.44 -25.36
CA GLY A 393 64.28 -20.81 -24.95
C GLY A 393 62.97 -20.95 -24.14
N GLY A 394 62.24 -19.86 -23.90
CA GLY A 394 60.86 -19.90 -23.39
C GLY A 394 60.74 -20.12 -21.89
N LYS A 395 61.82 -19.88 -21.12
CA LYS A 395 61.81 -19.85 -19.66
C LYS A 395 61.38 -18.47 -19.15
N VAL A 396 60.61 -18.44 -18.08
CA VAL A 396 60.21 -17.19 -17.40
C VAL A 396 61.35 -16.72 -16.52
N GLY A 397 61.94 -15.56 -16.83
CA GLY A 397 62.99 -14.93 -16.01
C GLY A 397 62.45 -13.90 -15.01
N GLN A 398 61.28 -13.30 -15.27
CA GLN A 398 60.60 -12.39 -14.35
C GLN A 398 59.08 -12.63 -14.31
N ILE A 399 58.49 -12.43 -13.14
CA ILE A 399 57.05 -12.34 -12.95
C ILE A 399 56.76 -11.02 -12.24
N ARG A 400 55.94 -10.16 -12.85
CA ARG A 400 55.51 -8.88 -12.28
C ARG A 400 54.00 -8.85 -12.13
N LEU A 401 53.50 -8.59 -10.92
CA LEU A 401 52.09 -8.42 -10.62
C LEU A 401 51.85 -6.97 -10.19
N VAL A 402 50.83 -6.32 -10.75
CA VAL A 402 50.37 -4.98 -10.34
C VAL A 402 48.88 -5.03 -10.05
N GLU A 403 48.47 -4.81 -8.80
CA GLU A 403 47.06 -4.74 -8.36
C GLU A 403 46.68 -3.34 -7.90
N PHE A 404 45.47 -2.91 -8.25
CA PHE A 404 44.90 -1.63 -7.80
C PHE A 404 43.73 -1.86 -6.83
N TYR A 405 43.65 -1.04 -5.78
CA TYR A 405 42.62 -1.15 -4.75
C TYR A 405 41.78 0.13 -4.63
N LYS A 406 40.50 -0.04 -4.32
CA LYS A 406 39.53 1.06 -4.08
C LYS A 406 39.62 1.63 -2.67
N ALA A 407 40.76 1.42 -2.02
CA ALA A 407 41.00 1.63 -0.61
C ALA A 407 42.42 2.10 -0.43
N MET A 408 42.69 3.03 0.49
CA MET A 408 44.06 3.23 0.95
C MET A 408 44.63 1.94 1.58
N LEU A 409 45.90 1.65 1.33
CA LEU A 409 46.65 0.57 1.95
C LEU A 409 47.30 1.06 3.24
N VAL A 410 47.37 0.16 4.23
CA VAL A 410 48.20 0.37 5.41
C VAL A 410 49.66 0.08 5.03
N ASN A 411 50.37 1.09 4.53
CA ASN A 411 51.71 0.95 3.93
C ASN A 411 52.79 0.37 4.85
N THR A 412 52.60 0.36 6.18
CA THR A 412 53.53 -0.22 7.14
C THR A 412 53.41 -1.74 7.26
N ASN A 413 52.26 -2.31 6.91
CA ASN A 413 51.96 -3.73 7.10
C ASN A 413 52.74 -4.64 6.14
N PRO A 414 52.90 -4.30 4.83
CA PRO A 414 53.70 -5.12 3.93
C PRO A 414 55.13 -5.32 4.41
N GLN A 415 55.82 -4.24 4.82
CA GLN A 415 57.19 -4.33 5.32
C GLN A 415 57.26 -5.20 6.58
N ALA A 416 56.43 -4.94 7.59
CA ALA A 416 56.45 -5.71 8.82
C ALA A 416 56.15 -7.21 8.59
N TRP A 417 55.20 -7.51 7.70
CA TRP A 417 54.85 -8.90 7.36
C TRP A 417 55.98 -9.59 6.58
N LEU A 418 56.56 -8.92 5.58
CA LEU A 418 57.64 -9.45 4.74
C LEU A 418 58.94 -9.60 5.52
N SER A 419 59.36 -8.60 6.30
CA SER A 419 60.57 -8.67 7.13
C SER A 419 60.51 -9.83 8.12
N LYS A 420 59.32 -10.11 8.68
CA LYS A 420 59.13 -11.25 9.58
C LYS A 420 59.29 -12.60 8.87
N ARG A 421 58.94 -12.68 7.59
CA ARG A 421 58.96 -13.93 6.83
C ARG A 421 60.29 -14.17 6.11
N LEU A 422 60.84 -13.14 5.47
CA LEU A 422 61.97 -13.22 4.54
C LEU A 422 63.25 -12.58 5.10
N GLY A 423 63.20 -12.00 6.29
CA GLY A 423 64.28 -11.15 6.83
C GLY A 423 64.18 -9.71 6.34
N GLU A 424 65.00 -8.82 6.92
CA GLU A 424 64.98 -7.40 6.53
C GLU A 424 65.38 -7.21 5.06
N PRO A 425 64.73 -6.27 4.33
CA PRO A 425 65.11 -5.96 2.95
C PRO A 425 66.50 -5.36 2.87
N ASP A 426 67.22 -5.70 1.79
CA ASP A 426 68.53 -5.12 1.47
C ASP A 426 68.42 -3.64 1.13
N GLU A 427 67.30 -3.22 0.56
CA GLU A 427 67.03 -1.82 0.24
C GLU A 427 65.58 -1.43 0.52
N VAL A 428 65.41 -0.27 1.16
CA VAL A 428 64.11 0.39 1.33
C VAL A 428 64.19 1.76 0.67
N ARG A 429 63.54 1.90 -0.48
CA ARG A 429 63.50 3.17 -1.22
C ARG A 429 62.15 3.85 -1.01
N ALA A 430 62.18 5.14 -0.68
CA ALA A 430 60.96 5.94 -0.63
C ALA A 430 60.34 6.03 -2.03
N ALA A 431 59.07 5.67 -2.13
CA ALA A 431 58.26 5.90 -3.32
C ALA A 431 57.23 6.99 -3.01
N GLN A 432 56.75 7.69 -4.04
CA GLN A 432 55.66 8.65 -3.85
C GLN A 432 54.46 7.91 -3.25
N GLY A 433 54.00 8.32 -2.07
CA GLY A 433 52.87 7.70 -1.36
C GLY A 433 53.11 6.29 -0.80
N GLY A 434 54.35 5.80 -0.76
CA GLY A 434 54.66 4.40 -0.43
C GLY A 434 56.13 4.08 -0.18
N ARG A 435 56.47 2.78 -0.21
CA ARG A 435 57.85 2.27 -0.10
C ARG A 435 58.05 1.14 -1.09
N LEU A 436 59.20 1.15 -1.75
CA LEU A 436 59.71 0.01 -2.52
C LEU A 436 60.70 -0.74 -1.63
N LEU A 437 60.44 -2.02 -1.43
CA LEU A 437 61.24 -2.94 -0.64
C LEU A 437 61.93 -3.91 -1.60
N THR A 438 63.24 -4.10 -1.45
CA THR A 438 64.05 -4.98 -2.31
C THR A 438 64.79 -6.01 -1.47
N TRP A 439 64.74 -7.27 -1.90
CA TRP A 439 65.55 -8.37 -1.38
C TRP A 439 66.37 -9.02 -2.50
N LYS A 440 67.56 -9.50 -2.16
CA LYS A 440 68.50 -10.21 -3.02
C LYS A 440 69.08 -11.38 -2.25
N ASP A 441 68.88 -12.59 -2.75
CA ASP A 441 69.45 -13.79 -2.15
C ASP A 441 69.74 -14.84 -3.23
N GLY A 442 70.99 -15.31 -3.28
CA GLY A 442 71.50 -16.14 -4.38
C GLY A 442 71.14 -15.56 -5.75
N ASP A 443 70.56 -16.40 -6.61
CA ASP A 443 70.12 -16.02 -7.95
C ASP A 443 68.78 -15.28 -7.97
N ARG A 444 68.11 -15.08 -6.82
CA ARG A 444 66.76 -14.51 -6.76
C ARG A 444 66.75 -13.06 -6.32
N ARG A 445 65.78 -12.33 -6.85
CA ARG A 445 65.47 -10.95 -6.49
C ARG A 445 63.97 -10.81 -6.28
N LEU A 446 63.58 -10.05 -5.26
CA LEU A 446 62.20 -9.70 -4.96
C LEU A 446 62.08 -8.20 -4.77
N GLN A 447 61.09 -7.59 -5.40
CA GLN A 447 60.64 -6.23 -5.11
C GLN A 447 59.17 -6.21 -4.75
N VAL A 448 58.83 -5.43 -3.73
CA VAL A 448 57.45 -5.15 -3.33
C VAL A 448 57.26 -3.65 -3.16
N LEU A 449 56.32 -3.09 -3.91
CA LEU A 449 55.84 -1.72 -3.78
C LEU A 449 54.41 -1.73 -3.25
N ALA A 450 54.15 -0.95 -2.21
CA ALA A 450 52.79 -0.60 -1.79
C ALA A 450 52.69 0.92 -1.69
N THR A 451 51.75 1.51 -2.44
CA THR A 451 51.58 2.97 -2.50
C THR A 451 50.11 3.40 -2.55
N ASN A 452 49.82 4.54 -1.91
CA ASN A 452 48.53 5.25 -1.99
C ASN A 452 48.55 6.38 -3.02
N GLN A 453 49.57 6.41 -3.88
CA GLN A 453 49.70 7.37 -4.95
C GLN A 453 49.80 6.65 -6.29
N ILE A 454 48.66 6.59 -6.97
CA ILE A 454 48.53 6.00 -8.30
C ILE A 454 48.31 7.07 -9.36
N GLU A 455 48.55 6.70 -10.62
CA GLU A 455 48.32 7.57 -11.77
C GLU A 455 46.85 8.01 -11.88
N ASN A 456 46.64 9.18 -12.48
CA ASN A 456 45.32 9.80 -12.60
C ASN A 456 44.30 8.90 -13.32
N VAL A 457 44.72 8.11 -14.31
CA VAL A 457 43.83 7.19 -15.03
C VAL A 457 43.17 6.18 -14.09
N TRP A 458 43.92 5.66 -13.13
CA TRP A 458 43.42 4.70 -12.13
C TRP A 458 42.62 5.40 -11.03
N ARG A 459 42.98 6.62 -10.65
CA ARG A 459 42.17 7.44 -9.74
C ARG A 459 40.79 7.74 -10.31
N PHE A 460 40.70 8.11 -11.59
CA PHE A 460 39.42 8.35 -12.25
C PHE A 460 38.57 7.08 -12.39
N ALA A 461 39.20 5.90 -12.42
CA ALA A 461 38.51 4.61 -12.34
C ALA A 461 38.05 4.22 -10.92
N GLY A 462 38.31 5.07 -9.92
CA GLY A 462 37.87 4.89 -8.53
C GLY A 462 38.80 4.03 -7.68
N TYR A 463 40.07 3.91 -8.07
CA TYR A 463 41.11 3.30 -7.26
C TYR A 463 41.86 4.37 -6.46
N GLU A 464 42.39 3.98 -5.31
CA GLU A 464 43.11 4.88 -4.38
C GLU A 464 44.56 4.46 -4.18
N SER A 465 44.89 3.20 -4.46
CA SER A 465 46.19 2.64 -4.15
C SER A 465 46.58 1.50 -5.09
N GLU A 466 47.86 1.13 -5.03
CA GLU A 466 48.50 0.13 -5.86
C GLU A 466 49.46 -0.71 -5.02
N MET A 467 49.49 -2.00 -5.32
CA MET A 467 50.54 -2.91 -4.90
C MET A 467 51.18 -3.51 -6.15
N ALA A 468 52.50 -3.45 -6.23
CA ALA A 468 53.26 -4.14 -7.25
C ALA A 468 54.24 -5.12 -6.59
N ILE A 469 54.39 -6.31 -7.17
CA ILE A 469 55.34 -7.33 -6.74
C ILE A 469 56.08 -7.81 -7.97
N SER A 470 57.41 -7.86 -7.93
CA SER A 470 58.23 -8.41 -8.99
C SER A 470 59.21 -9.41 -8.42
N VAL A 471 59.29 -10.60 -9.04
CA VAL A 471 60.25 -11.65 -8.70
C VAL A 471 61.00 -12.02 -9.96
N TRP A 472 62.33 -12.04 -9.92
CA TRP A 472 63.16 -12.39 -11.07
C TRP A 472 64.47 -13.05 -10.66
N THR A 473 65.23 -13.51 -11.65
CA THR A 473 66.53 -14.16 -11.48
C THR A 473 67.69 -13.33 -12.00
N GLU A 474 68.90 -13.58 -11.49
CA GLU A 474 70.15 -13.02 -12.03
C GLU A 474 70.33 -13.34 -13.51
N ASP A 475 70.05 -14.58 -13.95
CA ASP A 475 70.01 -14.95 -15.37
C ASP A 475 69.15 -14.01 -16.23
N PHE A 476 68.09 -13.44 -15.65
CA PHE A 476 67.22 -12.51 -16.37
C PHE A 476 67.81 -11.10 -16.44
N GLU A 477 68.58 -10.69 -15.43
CA GLU A 477 69.38 -9.46 -15.47
C GLU A 477 70.40 -9.54 -16.61
N ASP A 478 71.13 -10.66 -16.70
CA ASP A 478 72.11 -10.92 -17.76
C ASP A 478 71.45 -10.96 -19.14
N TYR A 479 70.32 -11.67 -19.26
CA TYR A 479 69.53 -11.69 -20.49
C TYR A 479 69.12 -10.29 -20.96
N LEU A 480 68.64 -9.43 -20.06
CA LEU A 480 68.26 -8.05 -20.42
C LEU A 480 69.47 -7.20 -20.80
N ALA A 481 70.64 -7.45 -20.19
CA ALA A 481 71.88 -6.78 -20.57
C ALA A 481 72.32 -7.17 -22.00
N ASP A 482 72.28 -8.46 -22.33
CA ASP A 482 72.58 -8.98 -23.68
C ASP A 482 71.61 -8.44 -24.73
N VAL A 483 70.31 -8.41 -24.40
CA VAL A 483 69.27 -7.82 -25.26
C VAL A 483 69.58 -6.34 -25.50
N ALA A 484 69.91 -5.58 -24.46
CA ALA A 484 70.23 -4.16 -24.59
C ALA A 484 71.48 -3.94 -25.47
N GLU A 485 72.55 -4.73 -25.27
CA GLU A 485 73.75 -4.67 -26.10
C GLU A 485 73.43 -4.97 -27.57
N ARG A 486 72.64 -6.02 -27.83
CA ARG A 486 72.25 -6.39 -29.19
C ARG A 486 71.34 -5.34 -29.84
N CYS A 487 70.45 -4.72 -29.08
CA CYS A 487 69.64 -3.60 -29.56
C CYS A 487 70.53 -2.41 -29.97
N ASP A 488 71.52 -2.05 -29.15
CA ASP A 488 72.44 -0.95 -29.44
C ASP A 488 73.32 -1.29 -30.65
N ALA A 489 73.87 -2.50 -30.72
CA ALA A 489 74.63 -2.97 -31.88
C ALA A 489 73.80 -2.92 -33.17
N THR A 490 72.52 -3.30 -33.11
CA THR A 490 71.61 -3.27 -34.26
C THR A 490 71.27 -1.83 -34.67
N ARG A 491 71.07 -0.91 -33.72
CA ARG A 491 70.85 0.52 -34.01
C ARG A 491 72.06 1.17 -34.68
N SER A 492 73.26 0.73 -34.35
CA SER A 492 74.51 1.25 -34.90
C SER A 492 74.84 0.71 -36.30
N LYS A 493 74.15 -0.32 -36.79
CA LYS A 493 74.36 -0.85 -38.15
C LYS A 493 73.82 0.10 -39.22
N PRO A 494 74.55 0.33 -40.33
CA PRO A 494 73.99 0.94 -41.53
C PRO A 494 72.73 0.20 -42.01
N ARG A 495 71.74 0.93 -42.53
CA ARG A 495 70.44 0.32 -42.93
C ARG A 495 70.57 -0.82 -43.95
N ASN A 496 71.58 -0.78 -44.81
CA ASN A 496 71.87 -1.82 -45.80
C ASN A 496 72.54 -3.08 -45.20
N GLU A 497 72.95 -3.03 -43.93
CA GLU A 497 73.58 -4.12 -43.17
C GLU A 497 72.63 -4.75 -42.14
N VAL A 498 71.44 -4.18 -41.93
CA VAL A 498 70.41 -4.74 -41.06
C VAL A 498 69.67 -5.86 -41.79
N SER A 499 69.83 -7.09 -41.32
CA SER A 499 69.14 -8.24 -41.91
C SER A 499 67.64 -8.23 -41.60
N MET A 500 66.86 -9.00 -42.36
CA MET A 500 65.44 -9.24 -42.04
C MET A 500 65.27 -9.91 -40.68
N SER A 501 66.20 -10.78 -40.29
CA SER A 501 66.24 -11.40 -38.96
C SER A 501 66.53 -10.39 -37.85
N ASP A 502 67.46 -9.46 -38.08
CA ASP A 502 67.74 -8.38 -37.12
C ASP A 502 66.51 -7.50 -36.96
N THR A 503 65.83 -7.17 -38.07
CA THR A 503 64.60 -6.37 -38.04
C THR A 503 63.48 -7.07 -37.26
N ALA A 504 63.26 -8.37 -37.52
CA ALA A 504 62.24 -9.15 -36.83
C ALA A 504 62.53 -9.31 -35.33
N TRP A 505 63.78 -9.58 -34.96
CA TRP A 505 64.19 -9.68 -33.57
C TRP A 505 64.11 -8.32 -32.85
N PHE A 506 64.56 -7.24 -33.51
CA PHE A 506 64.55 -5.88 -32.97
C PHE A 506 63.13 -5.40 -32.68
N ALA A 507 62.18 -5.67 -33.59
CA ALA A 507 60.78 -5.28 -33.42
C ALA A 507 60.11 -5.92 -32.19
N VAL A 508 60.63 -7.05 -31.71
CA VAL A 508 60.08 -7.80 -30.57
C VAL A 508 60.77 -7.40 -29.26
N ASN A 509 62.08 -7.16 -29.28
CA ASN A 509 62.90 -7.06 -28.07
C ASN A 509 63.46 -5.67 -27.78
N CYS A 510 63.36 -4.72 -28.73
CA CYS A 510 63.99 -3.41 -28.59
C CYS A 510 62.96 -2.28 -28.55
N GLY A 511 63.09 -1.38 -27.56
CA GLY A 511 62.35 -0.13 -27.52
C GLY A 511 62.68 0.78 -28.72
N LEU A 512 61.69 1.55 -29.18
CA LEU A 512 61.84 2.46 -30.34
C LEU A 512 62.76 3.67 -30.03
N ALA A 513 62.89 4.06 -28.77
CA ALA A 513 63.78 5.14 -28.35
C ALA A 513 65.19 4.62 -28.05
N GLY A 514 66.22 5.26 -28.58
CA GLY A 514 67.61 4.97 -28.21
C GLY A 514 67.82 5.21 -26.70
N GLY A 515 68.52 4.28 -26.03
CA GLY A 515 68.78 4.36 -24.59
C GLY A 515 67.64 3.89 -23.68
N SER A 516 66.50 3.45 -24.23
CA SER A 516 65.48 2.73 -23.44
C SER A 516 65.97 1.31 -23.14
N LYS A 517 66.69 1.16 -22.01
CA LYS A 517 67.06 -0.15 -21.47
C LYS A 517 65.92 -0.62 -20.57
N GLU A 518 65.43 -1.82 -20.81
CA GLU A 518 64.54 -2.48 -19.86
C GLU A 518 65.35 -2.90 -18.64
N HIS A 519 64.77 -2.71 -17.47
CA HIS A 519 65.35 -3.15 -16.20
C HIS A 519 64.38 -4.11 -15.53
N PRO A 520 64.87 -5.19 -14.91
CA PRO A 520 64.00 -6.07 -14.17
C PRO A 520 63.53 -5.39 -12.88
N GLY A 521 62.44 -5.91 -12.31
CA GLY A 521 61.80 -5.34 -11.12
C GLY A 521 60.51 -4.56 -11.43
N ILE A 522 60.18 -3.60 -10.55
CA ILE A 522 58.96 -2.78 -10.57
C ILE A 522 59.18 -1.45 -11.28
#